data_AF-A0A2N2MSF6-F1
#
_entry.id   AF-A0A2N2MSF6-F1
#
_cell.length_a   1.000
_cell.length_b   1.000
_cell.length_c   1.000
_cell.angle_alpha   90.00
_cell.angle_beta   90.00
_cell.angle_gamma   90.00
#
_symmetry.space_group_name_H-M   'P 1'
#
loop_
_entity.id
_entity.type
_entity.pdbx_description
1 polymer ?
#
loop_
_entity_poly.entity_id
_entity_poly.type
_entity_poly.pdbx_seq_one_letter_code
_entity_poly.pdbx_strand_id
1 'polypeptide(L)' 'AACAIIGASVFGIPVSTTHTITGAIVGVGATKRLSAVRWGVAGNIIWAWILTIPISAIISSITYFSCKHLFF' A
#
# COMPACT_ATOMS: atom_id res chain seq x y z
N ALA A 1 -14.36 0.04 -4.41
CA ALA A 1 -13.51 0.66 -3.38
C ALA A 1 -14.30 1.07 -2.14
N ALA A 2 -15.21 2.05 -2.23
CA ALA A 2 -15.96 2.57 -1.08
C ALA A 2 -16.64 1.46 -0.23
N CYS A 3 -17.39 0.54 -0.84
CA CYS A 3 -18.03 -0.55 -0.09
C CYS A 3 -17.04 -1.43 0.68
N ALA A 4 -15.86 -1.71 0.11
CA ALA A 4 -14.83 -2.51 0.76
C ALA A 4 -14.17 -1.74 1.92
N ILE A 5 -13.87 -0.46 1.72
CA ILE A 5 -13.28 0.40 2.77
C ILE A 5 -14.28 0.56 3.93
N ILE A 6 -15.53 0.95 3.64
CA ILE A 6 -16.57 1.12 4.66
C ILE A 6 -16.85 -0.20 5.37
N GLY A 7 -16.96 -1.31 4.62
CA GLY A 7 -17.12 -2.63 5.21
C GLY A 7 -16.00 -2.96 6.18
N ALA A 8 -14.74 -2.81 5.77
CA ALA A 8 -13.58 -3.02 6.65
C ALA A 8 -13.59 -2.08 7.87
N SER A 9 -13.95 -0.81 7.69
CA SER A 9 -14.05 0.16 8.79
C SER A 9 -15.11 -0.21 9.81
N VAL A 10 -16.27 -0.71 9.39
CA VAL A 10 -17.33 -1.18 10.30
C VAL A 10 -16.85 -2.35 11.16
N PHE A 11 -16.03 -3.23 10.59
CA PHE A 11 -15.43 -4.36 11.31
C PHE A 11 -14.13 -4.00 12.05
N GLY A 12 -13.68 -2.74 12.02
CA GLY A 12 -12.44 -2.30 12.66
C GLY A 12 -11.17 -2.89 12.04
N ILE A 13 -11.24 -3.42 10.82
CA ILE A 13 -10.10 -4.05 10.14
C ILE A 13 -9.25 -2.95 9.49
N PRO A 14 -7.98 -2.79 9.90
CA PRO A 14 -7.10 -1.82 9.28
C PRO A 14 -6.77 -2.25 7.85
N VAL A 15 -7.24 -1.46 6.87
CA VAL A 15 -7.00 -1.71 5.44
C VAL A 15 -6.33 -0.52 4.78
N SER A 16 -5.52 -0.80 3.75
CA SER A 16 -4.92 0.24 2.92
C SER A 16 -5.93 0.78 1.90
N THR A 17 -6.29 2.06 2.03
CA THR A 17 -7.18 2.74 1.08
C THR A 17 -6.52 2.88 -0.30
N THR A 18 -5.20 3.10 -0.35
CA THR A 18 -4.41 3.15 -1.59
C THR A 18 -4.49 1.84 -2.36
N HIS A 19 -4.23 0.69 -1.72
CA HIS A 19 -4.38 -0.62 -2.38
C HIS A 19 -5.80 -0.84 -2.89
N THR A 20 -6.80 -0.49 -2.08
CA THR A 20 -8.20 -0.72 -2.40
C THR A 20 -8.66 0.14 -3.60
N ILE A 21 -8.22 1.39 -3.68
CA ILE A 21 -8.56 2.30 -4.78
C ILE A 21 -7.79 1.92 -6.04
N THR A 22 -6.47 1.71 -5.97
CA THR A 22 -5.66 1.30 -7.13
C THR A 22 -6.15 -0.03 -7.70
N GLY A 23 -6.46 -1.01 -6.84
CA GLY A 23 -7.04 -2.28 -7.26
C GLY A 23 -8.38 -2.12 -7.97
N ALA A 24 -9.26 -1.23 -7.47
CA ALA A 24 -10.53 -0.93 -8.14
C ALA A 24 -10.32 -0.27 -9.52
N ILE A 25 -9.36 0.64 -9.66
CA ILE A 25 -9.02 1.28 -10.95
C ILE A 25 -8.51 0.24 -11.95
N VAL A 26 -7.57 -0.62 -11.52
CA VAL A 26 -7.05 -1.72 -12.36
C VAL A 26 -8.17 -2.67 -12.75
N GLY A 27 -9.04 -3.05 -11.80
CA GLY A 27 -10.19 -3.92 -12.04
C GLY A 27 -11.17 -3.35 -13.07
N VAL A 28 -11.55 -2.08 -12.94
CA VAL A 28 -12.44 -1.41 -13.93
C VAL A 28 -11.78 -1.31 -15.31
N GLY A 29 -10.47 -1.07 -15.38
CA GLY A 29 -9.74 -1.10 -16.66
C GLY A 29 -9.77 -2.49 -17.30
N ALA A 30 -9.55 -3.53 -16.49
CA ALA A 30 -9.50 -4.92 -16.95
C ALA A 30 -10.86 -5.42 -17.47
N THR A 31 -12.00 -4.96 -16.94
CA THR A 31 -13.33 -5.35 -17.44
C THR A 31 -13.64 -4.80 -18.83
N LYS A 32 -13.01 -3.69 -19.24
CA LYS A 32 -13.12 -3.17 -20.60
C LYS A 32 -12.22 -3.93 -21.56
N ARG A 33 -10.93 -4.03 -21.23
CA ARG A 33 -9.91 -4.83 -21.93
C ARG A 33 -8.63 -4.82 -21.12
N LEU A 34 -7.87 -5.92 -21.13
CA LEU A 34 -6.59 -5.98 -20.39
C LEU A 34 -5.59 -4.90 -20.83
N SER A 35 -5.60 -4.50 -22.11
CA SER A 35 -4.72 -3.43 -22.62
C SER A 35 -5.11 -2.02 -22.16
N ALA A 36 -6.30 -1.82 -21.58
CA ALA A 36 -6.69 -0.53 -20.99
C ALA A 36 -6.01 -0.28 -19.63
N VAL A 37 -5.45 -1.33 -19.01
CA VAL A 37 -4.65 -1.21 -17.80
C VAL A 37 -3.24 -0.79 -18.17
N ARG A 38 -2.71 0.23 -17.48
CA ARG A 38 -1.31 0.66 -17.61
C ARG A 38 -0.40 -0.26 -16.80
N TRP A 39 -0.10 -1.44 -17.32
CA TRP A 39 0.66 -2.48 -16.62
C TRP A 39 2.03 -2.04 -16.09
N GLY A 40 2.75 -1.18 -16.83
CA GLY A 40 4.01 -0.62 -16.34
C GLY A 40 3.85 0.21 -15.06
N VAL A 41 2.77 0.98 -14.96
CA VAL A 41 2.46 1.76 -13.74
C VAL A 41 1.99 0.83 -12.62
N ALA A 42 1.12 -0.14 -12.92
CA ALA A 42 0.66 -1.11 -11.94
C ALA A 42 1.82 -1.92 -11.32
N GLY A 43 2.78 -2.35 -12.15
CA GLY A 43 3.98 -3.04 -11.69
C GLY A 43 4.86 -2.17 -10.78
N ASN A 44 5.10 -0.91 -11.16
CA ASN A 44 5.87 0.02 -10.32
C ASN A 44 5.20 0.26 -8.96
N ILE A 45 3.86 0.33 -8.93
CA ILE A 45 3.11 0.48 -7.68
C ILE A 45 3.29 -0.75 -6.77
N ILE A 46 3.23 -1.96 -7.32
CA ILE A 46 3.42 -3.20 -6.55
C ILE A 46 4.84 -3.24 -5.95
N TRP A 47 5.86 -2.91 -6.75
CA TRP A 47 7.24 -2.82 -6.25
C TRP A 47 7.38 -1.79 -5.14
N ALA A 48 6.75 -0.62 -5.28
CA ALA A 48 6.75 0.39 -4.23
C ALA A 48 6.12 -0.15 -2.94
N TRP A 49 4.98 -0.86 -3.01
CA TRP A 49 4.33 -1.44 -1.84
C TRP A 49 5.23 -2.43 -1.09
N ILE A 50 5.90 -3.31 -1.84
CA ILE A 50 6.82 -4.31 -1.27
C ILE A 50 8.04 -3.62 -0.64
N LEU A 51 8.64 -2.65 -1.32
CA LEU A 51 9.85 -1.96 -0.85
C LEU A 51 9.59 -1.03 0.33
N THR A 52 8.38 -0.47 0.46
CA THR A 52 8.07 0.46 1.56
C THR A 52 8.19 -0.24 2.93
N ILE A 53 7.79 -1.50 3.05
CA ILE A 53 7.82 -2.25 4.31
C ILE A 53 9.26 -2.42 4.87
N PRO A 54 10.22 -3.02 4.15
CA PRO A 54 11.58 -3.19 4.66
C PRO A 54 12.29 -1.86 4.87
N ILE A 55 12.07 -0.87 3.99
CA ILE A 55 12.69 0.45 4.14
C ILE A 55 12.17 1.14 5.41
N SER A 56 10.86 1.14 5.64
CA SER A 56 10.29 1.69 6.87
C SER A 56 10.78 0.95 8.13
N ALA A 57 10.91 -0.38 8.06
CA ALA A 57 11.44 -1.16 9.17
C ALA A 57 12.89 -0.82 9.50
N ILE A 58 13.74 -0.69 8.47
CA ILE A 58 15.17 -0.32 8.63
C ILE A 58 15.28 1.09 9.22
N ILE A 59 14.56 2.06 8.65
CA ILE A 59 14.60 3.45 9.14
C ILE A 59 14.11 3.51 10.59
N SER A 60 12.99 2.86 10.90
CA SER A 60 12.45 2.83 12.27
C SER A 60 13.43 2.21 13.27
N SER A 61 14.10 1.11 12.89
CA SER A 61 15.13 0.47 13.70
C SER A 61 16.30 1.42 13.99
N ILE A 62 16.86 2.03 12.93
CA ILE A 62 17.98 2.98 13.06
C ILE A 62 17.59 4.15 13.97
N THR A 63 16.42 4.75 13.75
CA THR A 63 15.95 5.87 14.58
C THR A 63 15.77 5.48 16.04
N TYR A 64 15.20 4.30 16.31
CA TYR A 64 15.02 3.81 17.68
C TYR A 64 16.37 3.61 18.40
N PHE A 65 17.33 2.93 17.76
CA PHE A 65 18.65 2.68 18.35
C PHE A 65 19.45 3.97 18.56
N SER A 66 19.41 4.90 17.60
CA SER A 66 20.06 6.21 17.72
C SER A 66 19.50 7.02 18.88
N CYS A 67 18.17 7.10 19.01
CA CYS A 67 17.55 7.77 20.16
C CYS A 67 17.93 7.09 21.47
N LYS A 68 17.86 5.75 21.53
CA LYS A 68 18.22 5.02 22.75
C LYS A 68 19.67 5.30 23.19
N HIS A 69 20.62 5.36 22.26
CA HIS A 69 22.03 5.62 22.56
C HIS A 69 22.32 7.08 22.97
N LEU A 70 21.49 8.04 22.53
CA LEU A 70 21.68 9.45 22.84
C LEU A 70 21.07 9.84 24.20
N PHE A 71 19.96 9.21 24.60
CA PHE A 71 19.23 9.54 25.83
C PHE A 71 19.58 8.65 27.03
N PHE A 72 20.24 7.51 26.82
CA PHE A 72 20.73 6.60 27.86
C PHE A 72 22.19 6.25 27.60
#